data_AF-A0A944BQI0-F1
#
_entry.id   AF-A0A944BQI0-F1
#
_cell.length_a   1.000
_cell.length_b   1.000
_cell.length_c   1.000
_cell.angle_alpha   90.00
_cell.angle_beta   90.00
_cell.angle_gamma   90.00
#
_symmetry.space_group_name_H-M   'P 1'
#
loop_
_entity.id
_entity.type
_entity.pdbx_description
1 polymer ?
#
loop_
_entity_poly.entity_id
_entity_poly.type
_entity_poly.pdbx_seq_one_letter_code
_entity_poly.pdbx_strand_id
1 'polypeptide(L)'
;FEVGAFLKKAETGNLFELFGMRPQDDRKILRTVYNRIVKNLHPDKHRSDFSDALSESLGDAYQILNEAYKILQHGVACEIYLEISREVGQHKGMSLAGYKKFQADYRLKNANGIHMADEFVAKAQTAQATGDKDAAMQSLKLALQYDKYNESARSMLMSFVAK
;
A
#
# COMPACT_ATOMS: atom_id res chain seq x y z
N PHE A 1 -15.65 0.92 -20.47
CA PHE A 1 -14.55 1.17 -19.53
C PHE A 1 -13.45 1.79 -20.35
N GLU A 2 -13.09 3.04 -20.08
CA GLU A 2 -12.09 3.76 -20.87
C GLU A 2 -10.76 3.77 -20.12
N VAL A 3 -9.73 3.15 -20.71
CA VAL A 3 -8.41 2.98 -20.09
C VAL A 3 -7.74 4.33 -19.85
N GLY A 4 -7.83 5.26 -20.81
CA GLY A 4 -7.28 6.62 -20.66
C GLY A 4 -7.92 7.40 -19.50
N ALA A 5 -9.24 7.28 -19.31
CA ALA A 5 -9.92 7.90 -18.17
C ALA A 5 -9.50 7.28 -16.83
N PHE A 6 -9.25 5.97 -16.80
CA PHE A 6 -8.72 5.27 -15.63
C PHE A 6 -7.30 5.75 -15.30
N LEU A 7 -6.40 5.83 -16.28
CA LEU A 7 -5.03 6.29 -16.10
C LEU A 7 -5.00 7.75 -15.60
N LYS A 8 -5.78 8.65 -16.20
CA LYS A 8 -5.92 10.04 -15.73
C LYS A 8 -6.42 10.12 -14.28
N LYS A 9 -7.34 9.23 -13.89
CA LYS A 9 -7.80 9.13 -12.50
C LYS A 9 -6.70 8.64 -11.57
N ALA A 10 -5.83 7.73 -12.03
CA ALA A 10 -4.71 7.23 -11.24
C ALA A 10 -3.63 8.27 -10.96
N GLU A 11 -3.45 9.24 -11.85
CA GLU A 11 -2.49 10.32 -11.69
C GLU A 11 -2.87 11.27 -10.55
N THR A 12 -4.15 11.59 -10.44
CA THR A 12 -4.65 12.71 -9.62
C THR A 12 -5.56 12.29 -8.48
N GLY A 13 -6.30 11.20 -8.63
CA GLY A 13 -7.22 10.67 -7.63
C GLY A 13 -6.49 9.88 -6.55
N ASN A 14 -7.12 9.81 -5.38
CA ASN A 14 -6.61 8.96 -4.30
C ASN A 14 -6.88 7.47 -4.57
N LEU A 15 -6.22 6.58 -3.83
CA LEU A 15 -6.32 5.14 -4.07
C LEU A 15 -7.75 4.61 -3.92
N PHE A 16 -8.55 5.15 -2.99
CA PHE A 16 -9.94 4.72 -2.82
C PHE A 16 -10.80 5.10 -4.02
N GLU A 17 -10.58 6.30 -4.56
CA GLU A 17 -11.28 6.79 -5.73
C GLU A 17 -11.03 5.89 -6.95
N LEU A 18 -9.86 5.25 -7.07
CA LEU A 18 -9.60 4.29 -8.16
C LEU A 18 -10.57 3.11 -8.14
N PHE A 19 -11.04 2.71 -6.96
CA PHE A 19 -12.05 1.69 -6.77
C PHE A 19 -13.47 2.28 -6.67
N GLY A 20 -13.65 3.58 -6.88
CA GLY A 20 -14.94 4.25 -6.67
C GLY A 20 -15.42 4.14 -5.22
N MET A 21 -14.49 4.07 -4.27
CA MET A 21 -14.73 3.95 -2.85
C MET A 21 -14.35 5.25 -2.14
N ARG A 22 -14.89 5.42 -0.94
CA ARG A 22 -14.45 6.41 0.05
C ARG A 22 -13.58 5.72 1.11
N PRO A 23 -12.71 6.47 1.82
CA PRO A 23 -11.89 5.90 2.89
C PRO A 23 -12.67 5.20 4.01
N GLN A 24 -13.96 5.54 4.19
CA GLN A 24 -14.83 4.97 5.21
C GLN A 24 -15.64 3.75 4.73
N ASP A 25 -15.63 3.44 3.43
CA ASP A 25 -16.42 2.32 2.90
C ASP A 25 -15.85 0.97 3.35
N ASP A 26 -16.71 -0.05 3.47
CA ASP A 26 -16.31 -1.38 3.92
C ASP A 26 -15.27 -2.02 2.98
N ARG A 27 -14.10 -2.38 3.50
CA ARG A 27 -13.04 -3.03 2.72
C ARG A 27 -13.45 -4.39 2.15
N LYS A 28 -14.50 -5.04 2.66
CA LYS A 28 -15.04 -6.29 2.09
C LYS A 28 -15.46 -6.14 0.62
N ILE A 29 -15.87 -4.94 0.19
CA ILE A 29 -16.23 -4.70 -1.21
C ILE A 29 -15.03 -4.50 -2.13
N LEU A 30 -13.83 -4.21 -1.58
CA LEU A 30 -12.63 -3.89 -2.36
C LEU A 30 -12.26 -5.01 -3.34
N ARG A 31 -12.27 -6.27 -2.88
CA ARG A 31 -11.97 -7.44 -3.73
C ARG A 31 -12.95 -7.59 -4.88
N THR A 32 -14.23 -7.35 -4.62
CA THR A 32 -15.29 -7.40 -5.63
C THR A 32 -15.09 -6.33 -6.69
N VAL A 33 -14.78 -5.10 -6.28
CA VAL A 33 -14.52 -4.01 -7.21
C VAL A 33 -13.23 -4.26 -8.01
N TYR A 34 -12.14 -4.65 -7.34
CA TYR A 34 -10.87 -5.01 -7.98
C TYR A 34 -11.09 -6.03 -9.11
N ASN A 35 -11.76 -7.16 -8.80
CA ASN A 35 -12.04 -8.20 -9.79
C ASN A 35 -12.89 -7.67 -10.97
N ARG A 36 -13.82 -6.74 -10.73
CA ARG A 36 -14.62 -6.12 -11.78
C ARG A 36 -13.75 -5.26 -12.70
N ILE A 37 -12.84 -4.46 -12.16
CA ILE A 37 -11.94 -3.62 -12.94
C ILE A 37 -10.95 -4.49 -13.72
N VAL A 38 -10.33 -5.50 -13.09
CA VAL A 38 -9.44 -6.46 -13.76
C VAL A 38 -10.12 -7.12 -14.96
N LYS A 39 -11.37 -7.58 -14.81
CA LYS A 39 -12.14 -8.13 -15.93
C LYS A 39 -12.31 -7.13 -17.09
N ASN A 40 -12.33 -5.83 -16.81
CA ASN A 40 -12.44 -4.79 -17.83
C ASN A 40 -11.10 -4.39 -18.45
N LEU A 41 -9.99 -4.67 -17.77
CA LEU A 41 -8.63 -4.50 -18.28
C LEU A 41 -8.12 -5.73 -19.05
N HIS A 42 -8.85 -6.85 -19.03
CA HIS A 42 -8.41 -8.06 -19.71
C HIS A 42 -8.29 -7.83 -21.24
N PRO A 43 -7.15 -8.20 -21.87
CA PRO A 43 -6.91 -7.99 -23.31
C PRO A 43 -8.03 -8.54 -24.21
N ASP A 44 -8.64 -9.67 -23.82
CA ASP A 44 -9.76 -10.26 -24.58
C ASP A 44 -10.95 -9.34 -24.80
N LYS A 45 -11.16 -8.34 -23.94
CA LYS A 45 -12.25 -7.36 -24.11
C LYS A 45 -11.95 -6.26 -25.13
N HIS A 46 -10.71 -6.17 -25.59
CA HIS A 46 -10.21 -5.11 -26.46
C HIS A 46 -9.69 -5.65 -27.80
N ARG A 47 -9.99 -6.91 -28.13
CA ARG A 47 -9.48 -7.60 -29.34
C ARG A 47 -9.85 -6.90 -30.65
N SER A 48 -10.96 -6.17 -30.70
CA SER A 48 -11.41 -5.44 -31.89
C SER A 48 -10.53 -4.23 -32.23
N ASP A 49 -9.92 -3.61 -31.22
CA ASP A 49 -9.23 -2.31 -31.33
C ASP A 49 -7.80 -2.40 -30.75
N PHE A 50 -7.23 -3.61 -30.76
CA PHE A 50 -5.96 -3.92 -30.11
C PHE A 50 -4.79 -3.30 -30.89
N SER A 51 -4.17 -2.29 -30.29
CA SER A 51 -2.91 -1.68 -30.76
C SER A 51 -1.84 -1.83 -29.68
N ASP A 52 -0.56 -1.70 -30.07
CA ASP A 52 0.56 -1.75 -29.12
C ASP A 52 0.41 -0.69 -28.01
N ALA A 53 -0.01 0.53 -28.38
CA ALA A 53 -0.27 1.61 -27.43
C ALA A 53 -1.40 1.29 -26.44
N LEU A 54 -2.45 0.60 -26.90
CA LEU A 54 -3.53 0.13 -26.03
C LEU A 54 -3.04 -1.00 -25.10
N SER A 55 -2.22 -1.92 -25.62
CA SER A 55 -1.61 -2.99 -24.82
C SER A 55 -0.75 -2.45 -23.69
N GLU A 56 0.10 -1.46 -23.98
CA GLU A 56 0.92 -0.75 -22.98
C GLU A 56 0.04 -0.07 -21.93
N SER A 57 -0.97 0.70 -22.37
CA SER A 57 -1.92 1.38 -21.48
C SER A 57 -2.68 0.41 -20.57
N LEU A 58 -3.05 -0.77 -21.07
CA LEU A 58 -3.70 -1.82 -20.29
C LEU A 58 -2.73 -2.41 -19.25
N GLY A 59 -1.47 -2.61 -19.63
CA GLY A 59 -0.40 -3.05 -18.72
C GLY A 59 -0.19 -2.07 -17.56
N ASP A 60 -0.06 -0.79 -17.86
CA ASP A 60 0.08 0.28 -16.87
C ASP A 60 -1.12 0.34 -15.94
N ALA A 61 -2.32 0.33 -16.50
CA ALA A 61 -3.55 0.35 -15.72
C ALA A 61 -3.64 -0.87 -14.78
N TYR A 62 -3.25 -2.05 -15.25
CA TYR A 62 -3.24 -3.27 -14.44
C TYR A 62 -2.21 -3.19 -13.31
N GLN A 63 -1.00 -2.69 -13.58
CA GLN A 63 0.04 -2.53 -12.57
C GLN A 63 -0.40 -1.55 -11.48
N ILE A 64 -0.88 -0.37 -11.86
CA ILE A 64 -1.40 0.66 -10.95
C ILE A 64 -2.51 0.07 -10.07
N LEU A 65 -3.48 -0.62 -10.69
CA LEU A 65 -4.59 -1.22 -9.99
C LEU A 65 -4.13 -2.25 -8.96
N ASN A 66 -3.18 -3.12 -9.33
CA ASN A 66 -2.65 -4.16 -8.46
C ASN A 66 -1.91 -3.57 -7.25
N GLU A 67 -1.09 -2.55 -7.47
CA GLU A 67 -0.38 -1.88 -6.38
C GLU A 67 -1.32 -1.14 -5.44
N ALA A 68 -2.28 -0.39 -5.98
CA ALA A 68 -3.31 0.27 -5.18
C ALA A 68 -4.13 -0.74 -4.37
N TYR A 69 -4.49 -1.87 -4.97
CA TYR A 69 -5.21 -2.95 -4.30
C TYR A 69 -4.41 -3.54 -3.14
N LYS A 70 -3.11 -3.83 -3.33
CA LYS A 70 -2.24 -4.35 -2.26
C LYS A 70 -2.18 -3.42 -1.06
N ILE A 71 -2.00 -2.11 -1.30
CA ILE A 71 -1.95 -1.08 -0.24
C ILE A 71 -3.27 -1.05 0.53
N LEU A 72 -4.41 -1.01 -0.16
CA LEU A 72 -5.73 -0.89 0.48
C LEU A 72 -6.21 -2.19 1.14
N GLN A 73 -5.79 -3.35 0.64
CA GLN A 73 -6.17 -4.65 1.18
C GLN A 73 -5.47 -4.94 2.52
N HIS A 74 -4.20 -4.57 2.65
CA HIS A 74 -3.44 -4.78 3.88
C HIS A 74 -3.78 -3.70 4.91
N GLY A 75 -4.35 -4.10 6.05
CA GLY A 75 -4.82 -3.17 7.08
C GLY A 75 -3.76 -2.16 7.51
N VAL A 76 -2.55 -2.65 7.82
CA VAL A 76 -1.42 -1.83 8.24
C VAL A 76 -0.89 -0.94 7.11
N ALA A 77 -0.72 -1.48 5.90
CA ALA A 77 -0.28 -0.69 4.74
C ALA A 77 -1.27 0.45 4.42
N CYS A 78 -2.57 0.17 4.52
CA CYS A 78 -3.64 1.15 4.34
C CYS A 78 -3.62 2.23 5.44
N GLU A 79 -3.35 1.85 6.68
CA GLU A 79 -3.20 2.79 7.81
C GLU A 79 -1.99 3.71 7.61
N ILE A 80 -0.84 3.14 7.24
CA ILE A 80 0.38 3.90 6.91
C ILE A 80 0.10 4.87 5.75
N TYR A 81 -0.56 4.40 4.69
CA TYR A 81 -0.96 5.24 3.56
C TYR A 81 -1.84 6.42 4.00
N LEU A 82 -2.86 6.18 4.84
CA LEU A 82 -3.73 7.24 5.34
C LEU A 82 -3.01 8.22 6.27
N GLU A 83 -2.11 7.74 7.12
CA GLU A 83 -1.27 8.55 8.01
C GLU A 83 -0.36 9.48 7.20
N ILE A 84 0.40 8.92 6.25
CA ILE A 84 1.25 9.68 5.34
C ILE A 84 0.43 10.71 4.56
N SER A 85 -0.76 10.32 4.08
CA SER A 85 -1.66 11.22 3.35
C SER A 85 -2.08 12.42 4.19
N ARG A 86 -2.37 12.23 5.48
CA ARG A 86 -2.68 13.33 6.40
C ARG A 86 -1.48 14.22 6.66
N GLU A 87 -0.28 13.65 6.83
CA GLU A 87 0.95 14.42 7.10
C GLU A 87 1.31 15.36 5.95
N VAL A 88 1.01 14.99 4.71
CA VAL A 88 1.24 15.86 3.53
C VAL A 88 0.04 16.74 3.16
N GLY A 89 -0.97 16.83 4.05
CA GLY A 89 -2.16 17.69 3.86
C GLY A 89 -3.26 17.09 2.98
N GLN A 90 -3.15 15.83 2.57
CA GLN A 90 -4.14 15.11 1.76
C GLN A 90 -5.03 14.21 2.62
N HIS A 91 -5.94 14.81 3.39
CA HIS A 91 -6.75 14.12 4.42
C HIS A 91 -7.60 12.93 3.93
N LYS A 92 -7.94 12.87 2.63
CA LYS A 92 -8.75 11.81 2.02
C LYS A 92 -7.93 10.72 1.33
N GLY A 93 -6.60 10.81 1.38
CA GLY A 93 -5.69 9.96 0.63
C GLY A 93 -5.00 10.71 -0.51
N MET A 94 -3.91 10.13 -0.99
CA MET A 94 -3.10 10.63 -2.11
C MET A 94 -3.08 9.68 -3.32
N SER A 95 -2.62 10.17 -4.47
CA SER A 95 -2.40 9.32 -5.64
C SER A 95 -1.25 8.33 -5.44
N LEU A 96 -1.23 7.25 -6.23
CA LEU A 96 -0.17 6.25 -6.16
C LEU A 96 1.21 6.85 -6.43
N ALA A 97 1.30 7.76 -7.41
CA ALA A 97 2.52 8.47 -7.73
C ALA A 97 2.99 9.36 -6.57
N GLY A 98 2.08 10.10 -5.93
CA GLY A 98 2.38 10.90 -4.74
C GLY A 98 2.90 10.03 -3.59
N TYR A 99 2.27 8.86 -3.38
CA TYR A 99 2.67 7.93 -2.33
C TYR A 99 4.05 7.33 -2.58
N LYS A 100 4.34 6.88 -3.81
CA LYS A 100 5.66 6.38 -4.20
C LYS A 100 6.74 7.44 -4.05
N LYS A 101 6.44 8.67 -4.46
CA LYS A 101 7.37 9.79 -4.32
C LYS A 101 7.70 10.05 -2.85
N PHE A 102 6.69 10.10 -1.98
CA PHE A 102 6.91 10.22 -0.54
C PHE A 102 7.78 9.09 -0.01
N GLN A 103 7.49 7.83 -0.36
CA GLN A 103 8.28 6.69 0.09
C GLN A 103 9.74 6.77 -0.37
N ALA A 104 9.99 7.18 -1.61
CA ALA A 104 11.35 7.35 -2.12
C ALA A 104 12.11 8.46 -1.36
N ASP A 105 11.48 9.62 -1.19
CA ASP A 105 12.06 10.75 -0.46
C ASP A 105 12.31 10.40 1.02
N TYR A 106 11.37 9.67 1.64
CA TYR A 106 11.49 9.19 3.02
C TYR A 106 12.66 8.21 3.17
N ARG A 107 12.80 7.25 2.25
CA ARG A 107 13.90 6.27 2.26
C ARG A 107 15.26 6.93 2.14
N LEU A 108 15.40 7.91 1.25
CA LEU A 108 16.65 8.65 1.09
C LEU A 108 17.04 9.43 2.35
N LYS A 109 16.06 10.08 3.00
CA LYS A 109 16.31 10.87 4.22
C LYS A 109 16.56 10.02 5.47
N ASN A 110 16.02 8.81 5.52
CA ASN A 110 16.02 7.98 6.73
C ASN A 110 16.73 6.63 6.55
N ALA A 111 17.63 6.50 5.56
CA ALA A 111 18.26 5.23 5.22
C ALA A 111 18.88 4.49 6.43
N ASN A 112 19.63 5.20 7.27
CA ASN A 112 20.21 4.63 8.49
C ASN A 112 19.14 4.21 9.51
N GLY A 113 18.08 5.00 9.67
CA GLY A 113 16.96 4.65 10.55
C GLY A 113 16.22 3.41 10.07
N ILE A 114 15.97 3.30 8.77
CA ILE A 114 15.34 2.12 8.16
C ILE A 114 16.19 0.87 8.39
N HIS A 115 17.50 0.97 8.15
CA HIS A 115 18.41 -0.15 8.43
C HIS A 115 18.35 -0.61 9.89
N MET A 116 18.41 0.33 10.83
CA MET A 116 18.28 0.02 12.27
C MET A 116 16.92 -0.60 12.59
N ALA A 117 15.83 -0.09 12.01
CA ALA A 117 14.50 -0.64 12.20
C ALA A 117 14.41 -2.10 11.74
N ASP A 118 14.99 -2.42 10.58
CA ASP A 118 15.02 -3.79 10.06
C ASP A 118 15.82 -4.75 10.97
N GLU A 119 16.94 -4.29 11.55
CA GLU A 119 17.67 -5.07 12.55
C GLU A 119 16.81 -5.38 13.79
N PHE A 120 16.06 -4.40 14.27
CA PHE A 120 15.17 -4.59 15.42
C PHE A 120 13.97 -5.49 15.08
N VAL A 121 13.45 -5.46 13.85
CA VAL A 121 12.44 -6.42 13.38
C VAL A 121 13.01 -7.84 13.38
N ALA A 122 14.23 -8.04 12.89
CA ALA A 122 14.88 -9.36 12.90
C ALA A 122 15.12 -9.89 14.33
N LYS A 123 15.53 -9.01 15.26
CA LYS A 123 15.63 -9.34 16.69
C LYS A 123 14.28 -9.73 17.28
N ALA A 124 13.22 -8.98 16.94
CA ALA A 124 11.88 -9.27 17.41
C ALA A 124 11.39 -10.64 16.93
N GLN A 125 11.63 -10.98 15.67
CA GLN A 125 11.26 -12.29 15.09
C GLN A 125 11.98 -13.43 15.81
N THR A 126 13.26 -13.24 16.15
CA THR A 126 14.05 -14.23 16.90
C THR A 126 13.48 -14.44 18.31
N ALA A 127 13.21 -13.35 19.03
CA ALA A 127 12.59 -13.41 20.36
C ALA A 127 11.19 -14.04 20.35
N GLN A 128 10.39 -13.75 19.32
CA GLN A 128 9.09 -14.39 19.14
C GLN A 128 9.22 -15.90 18.94
N ALA A 129 10.22 -16.35 18.16
CA ALA A 129 10.47 -17.77 17.92
C ALA A 129 10.92 -18.52 19.18
N THR A 130 11.63 -17.85 20.10
CA THR A 130 12.04 -18.42 21.39
C THR A 130 10.98 -18.28 22.48
N GLY A 131 9.84 -17.66 22.19
CA GLY A 131 8.73 -17.46 23.13
C GLY A 131 8.89 -16.24 24.05
N ASP A 132 9.94 -15.46 23.89
CA ASP A 132 10.18 -14.23 24.66
C ASP A 132 9.38 -13.05 24.06
N LYS A 133 8.11 -12.96 24.48
CA LYS A 133 7.19 -11.93 24.00
C LYS A 133 7.61 -10.52 24.40
N ASP A 134 8.17 -10.35 25.59
CA ASP A 134 8.54 -9.02 26.10
C ASP A 134 9.72 -8.45 25.31
N ALA A 135 10.75 -9.26 25.07
CA ALA A 135 11.88 -8.87 24.22
C ALA A 135 11.45 -8.60 22.77
N ALA A 136 10.50 -9.38 22.24
CA ALA A 136 9.93 -9.15 20.92
C ALA A 136 9.21 -7.79 20.86
N MET A 137 8.31 -7.50 21.82
CA MET A 137 7.58 -6.23 21.86
C MET A 137 8.49 -5.02 22.07
N GLN A 138 9.53 -5.14 22.90
CA GLN A 138 10.52 -4.07 23.09
C GLN A 138 11.28 -3.79 21.79
N SER A 139 11.73 -4.84 21.09
CA SER A 139 12.42 -4.70 19.82
C SER A 139 11.52 -4.06 18.75
N LEU A 140 10.24 -4.43 18.66
CA LEU A 140 9.29 -3.79 17.76
C LEU A 140 9.06 -2.31 18.06
N LYS A 141 8.98 -1.93 19.34
CA LYS A 141 8.87 -0.52 19.74
C LYS A 141 10.10 0.28 19.32
N LEU A 142 11.29 -0.29 19.48
CA LEU A 142 12.53 0.33 19.01
C LEU A 142 12.54 0.46 17.47
N ALA A 143 12.12 -0.57 16.74
CA ALA A 143 12.01 -0.49 15.27
C ALA A 143 11.14 0.71 14.84
N LEU A 144 10.00 0.91 15.50
CA LEU A 144 9.08 2.02 15.21
C LEU A 144 9.60 3.40 15.64
N GLN A 145 10.58 3.48 16.54
CA GLN A 145 11.27 4.73 16.85
C GLN A 145 12.21 5.16 15.72
N TYR A 146 12.83 4.20 15.04
CA TYR A 146 13.76 4.46 13.93
C TYR A 146 13.05 4.62 12.58
N ASP A 147 12.03 3.80 12.32
CA ASP A 147 11.15 3.91 11.15
C ASP A 147 9.70 3.73 11.59
N LYS A 148 9.02 4.86 11.79
CA LYS A 148 7.60 4.86 12.18
C LYS A 148 6.70 4.23 11.13
N TYR A 149 7.14 4.08 9.88
CA TYR A 149 6.38 3.49 8.77
C TYR A 149 6.76 2.04 8.46
N ASN A 150 7.54 1.40 9.33
CA ASN A 150 7.92 0.00 9.14
C ASN A 150 6.68 -0.92 9.23
N GLU A 151 6.21 -1.42 8.08
CA GLU A 151 5.01 -2.24 7.97
C GLU A 151 5.12 -3.56 8.75
N SER A 152 6.29 -4.20 8.69
CA SER A 152 6.57 -5.45 9.40
C SER A 152 6.46 -5.26 10.92
N ALA A 153 7.08 -4.19 11.44
CA ALA A 153 7.05 -3.89 12.85
C ALA A 153 5.62 -3.61 13.36
N ARG A 154 4.86 -2.77 12.64
CA ARG A 154 3.46 -2.47 12.98
C ARG A 154 2.57 -3.72 12.93
N SER A 155 2.71 -4.53 11.87
CA SER A 155 1.93 -5.76 11.69
C SER A 155 2.19 -6.78 12.81
N MET A 156 3.46 -6.97 13.15
CA MET A 156 3.84 -7.91 14.20
C MET A 156 3.37 -7.41 15.57
N LEU A 157 3.47 -6.11 15.85
CA LEU A 157 2.98 -5.51 17.10
C LEU A 157 1.47 -5.71 17.27
N MET A 158 0.68 -5.50 16.22
CA MET A 158 -0.77 -5.74 16.25
C MET A 158 -1.12 -7.21 16.56
N SER A 159 -0.30 -8.16 16.09
CA SER A 159 -0.52 -9.59 16.37
C SER A 159 -0.36 -9.97 17.86
N PHE A 160 0.39 -9.18 18.63
CA PHE A 160 0.53 -9.37 20.07
C PHE A 160 -0.65 -8.78 20.87
N VAL A 161 -1.28 -7.72 20.37
CA VAL A 161 -2.40 -7.04 21.04
C VAL A 161 -3.75 -7.73 20.75
N ALA A 162 -3.84 -8.50 19.66
CA ALA A 162 -5.07 -9.17 19.23
C ALA A 162 -5.35 -10.52 19.92
N LYS A 163 -4.72 -10.83 21.07
CA LYS A 163 -4.94 -12.06 21.85
C LYS A 163 -5.35 -11.72 23.28
#